data_AF-A0A117SHP5-F1
#
_entry.id   AF-A0A117SHP5-F1
#
_cell.length_a   1.000
_cell.length_b   1.000
_cell.length_c   1.000
_cell.angle_alpha   90.00
_cell.angle_beta   90.00
_cell.angle_gamma   90.00
#
_symmetry.space_group_name_H-M   'P 1'
#
loop_
_entity.id
_entity.type
_entity.pdbx_description
1 polymer ?
#
loop_
_entity_poly.entity_id
_entity_poly.type
_entity_poly.pdbx_seq_one_letter_code
_entity_poly.pdbx_strand_id
1 'polypeptide(L)'
;MLKPGKKWPRYFAIIVALVMITETIAFTLTGYAKNDTDAAYELNNEDKTTVSEISNVTGVKAEEITKLRKEGRTWNEILELIKNNPGYKAEGDDIKRKDTLANNGMEEDTLNKLKEEGYEEEQIIEARTIVERVMFQLDEITNTQAAMPSLPEAGASIDENKDNMSSYTALTGKINLSEAVYLILKLQQELGSMQAVLDEYLCSLQLGIDLNQYLSNKEEYQRLKQQKTAELAAQELITSADIEEKMLDTLQNMNKRDMGVPEIKADGPSLSDTVMESPLPDVQAPAAQDIKPQNPAEAILQEIESIKTTVSGGMGGSEDE
;
A
#
# COMPACT_ATOMS: atom_id res chain seq x y z
N MET A 1 -5.58 -46.55 -81.26
CA MET A 1 -6.08 -45.16 -81.09
C MET A 1 -6.97 -45.10 -79.87
N LEU A 2 -6.50 -44.55 -78.74
CA LEU A 2 -7.31 -44.18 -77.57
C LEU A 2 -6.62 -42.95 -76.93
N LYS A 3 -7.31 -41.80 -76.93
CA LYS A 3 -6.85 -40.54 -76.32
C LYS A 3 -7.22 -40.54 -74.83
N PRO A 4 -6.30 -40.30 -73.88
CA PRO A 4 -6.67 -40.04 -72.50
C PRO A 4 -7.02 -38.55 -72.30
N GLY A 5 -8.24 -38.31 -71.79
CA GLY A 5 -8.79 -36.99 -71.49
C GLY A 5 -8.10 -36.34 -70.29
N LYS A 6 -7.36 -35.25 -70.55
CA LYS A 6 -6.61 -34.49 -69.55
C LYS A 6 -7.53 -33.46 -68.88
N LYS A 7 -8.32 -33.88 -67.87
CA LYS A 7 -9.13 -32.96 -67.02
C LYS A 7 -8.34 -32.38 -65.83
N TRP A 8 -7.12 -32.87 -65.60
CA TRP A 8 -6.21 -32.43 -64.54
C TRP A 8 -5.97 -30.92 -64.41
N PRO A 9 -5.80 -30.12 -65.50
CA PRO A 9 -5.52 -28.69 -65.33
C PRO A 9 -6.72 -27.90 -64.77
N ARG A 10 -7.95 -28.42 -64.90
CA ARG A 10 -9.15 -27.74 -64.38
C ARG A 10 -9.27 -27.85 -62.86
N TYR A 11 -8.93 -29.01 -62.29
CA TYR A 11 -8.95 -29.20 -60.85
C TYR A 11 -7.81 -28.44 -60.15
N PHE A 12 -6.64 -28.36 -60.80
CA PHE A 12 -5.52 -27.59 -60.27
C PHE A 12 -5.84 -26.09 -60.18
N ALA A 13 -6.49 -25.52 -61.21
CA ALA A 13 -6.91 -24.12 -61.21
C ALA A 13 -7.93 -23.81 -60.10
N ILE A 14 -8.84 -24.74 -59.79
CA ILE A 14 -9.84 -24.57 -58.73
C ILE A 14 -9.18 -24.57 -57.34
N ILE A 15 -8.19 -25.45 -57.12
CA ILE A 15 -7.46 -25.52 -55.85
C ILE A 15 -6.64 -24.24 -55.62
N VAL A 16 -5.95 -23.75 -56.66
CA VAL A 16 -5.18 -22.49 -56.57
C VAL A 16 -6.10 -21.29 -56.30
N ALA A 17 -7.28 -21.24 -56.93
CA ALA A 17 -8.26 -20.19 -56.67
C ALA A 17 -8.79 -20.22 -55.22
N LEU A 18 -9.01 -21.42 -54.66
CA LEU A 18 -9.45 -21.58 -53.27
C LEU A 18 -8.40 -21.10 -52.26
N VAL A 19 -7.12 -21.42 -52.48
CA VAL A 19 -6.01 -20.97 -51.61
C VAL A 19 -5.89 -19.43 -51.63
N MET A 20 -6.00 -18.82 -52.81
CA MET A 20 -5.94 -17.36 -52.95
C MET A 20 -7.11 -16.68 -52.22
N ILE A 21 -8.32 -17.26 -52.27
CA ILE A 21 -9.50 -16.74 -51.56
C ILE A 21 -9.34 -16.85 -50.03
N THR A 22 -8.76 -17.94 -49.53
CA THR A 22 -8.53 -18.08 -48.08
C THR A 22 -7.54 -17.06 -47.53
N GLU A 23 -6.51 -16.69 -48.29
CA GLU A 23 -5.57 -15.63 -47.88
C GLU A 23 -6.19 -14.23 -47.98
N THR A 24 -7.06 -13.96 -48.95
CA THR A 24 -7.76 -12.68 -49.04
C THR A 24 -8.80 -12.48 -47.94
N ILE A 25 -9.47 -13.55 -47.49
CA ILE A 25 -10.41 -13.49 -46.37
C ILE A 25 -9.67 -13.22 -45.05
N ALA A 26 -8.49 -13.83 -44.84
CA ALA A 26 -7.67 -13.57 -43.66
C ALA A 26 -7.23 -12.10 -43.60
N PHE A 27 -6.83 -11.50 -44.74
CA PHE A 27 -6.38 -10.11 -44.83
C PHE A 27 -7.53 -9.09 -44.76
N THR A 28 -8.72 -9.42 -45.30
CA THR A 28 -9.89 -8.52 -45.24
C THR A 28 -10.62 -8.57 -43.89
N LEU A 29 -10.62 -9.71 -43.18
CA LEU A 29 -11.16 -9.79 -41.81
C LEU A 29 -10.24 -9.15 -40.76
N THR A 30 -8.91 -9.18 -40.94
CA THR A 30 -8.00 -8.39 -40.08
C THR A 30 -8.02 -6.90 -40.40
N GLY A 31 -8.36 -6.51 -41.64
CA GLY A 31 -8.45 -5.11 -42.07
C GLY A 31 -9.75 -4.39 -41.66
N TYR A 32 -10.82 -5.10 -41.27
CA TYR A 32 -12.12 -4.50 -40.91
C TYR A 32 -12.44 -4.50 -39.41
N ALA A 33 -11.54 -5.00 -38.55
CA ALA A 33 -11.71 -5.05 -37.10
C ALA A 33 -10.94 -3.94 -36.33
N LYS A 34 -10.43 -2.91 -37.01
CA LYS A 34 -9.86 -1.71 -36.37
C LYS A 34 -10.20 -0.45 -37.16
N ASN A 35 -11.45 -0.01 -37.02
CA ASN A 35 -11.76 1.40 -37.08
C ASN A 35 -11.94 1.89 -35.64
N ASP A 36 -10.87 1.80 -34.85
CA ASP A 36 -10.71 2.71 -33.72
C ASP A 36 -10.08 3.97 -34.32
N THR A 37 -10.88 5.01 -34.42
CA THR A 37 -10.41 6.39 -34.42
C THR A 37 -9.74 6.68 -33.08
N ASP A 38 -8.58 6.06 -32.85
CA ASP A 38 -7.65 6.43 -31.79
C ASP A 38 -6.86 7.64 -32.29
N ALA A 39 -7.46 8.82 -32.17
CA ALA A 39 -6.65 9.93 -31.68
C ALA A 39 -6.32 9.55 -30.23
N ALA A 40 -5.19 8.85 -30.06
CA ALA A 40 -4.75 8.35 -28.77
C ALA A 40 -4.59 9.50 -27.79
N TYR A 41 -5.63 9.76 -27.00
CA TYR A 41 -5.48 10.42 -25.72
C TYR A 41 -4.74 9.42 -24.83
N GLU A 42 -3.41 9.50 -24.87
CA GLU A 42 -2.58 8.82 -23.90
C GLU A 42 -2.80 9.49 -22.55
N LEU A 43 -3.34 8.72 -21.61
CA LEU A 43 -3.42 9.15 -20.22
C LEU A 43 -2.01 9.53 -19.76
N ASN A 44 -1.88 10.74 -19.21
CA ASN A 44 -0.61 11.13 -18.60
C ASN A 44 -0.40 10.27 -17.31
N ASN A 45 0.78 10.36 -16.70
CA ASN A 45 1.06 9.57 -15.48
C ASN A 45 0.16 9.98 -14.30
N GLU A 46 -0.33 11.21 -14.25
CA GLU A 46 -1.24 11.71 -13.22
C GLU A 46 -2.64 11.11 -13.39
N ASP A 47 -3.16 11.02 -14.62
CA ASP A 47 -4.43 10.38 -14.95
C ASP A 47 -4.39 8.88 -14.60
N LYS A 48 -3.24 8.20 -14.78
CA LYS A 48 -3.08 6.79 -14.37
C LYS A 48 -3.17 6.62 -12.86
N THR A 49 -2.56 7.53 -12.10
CA THR A 49 -2.65 7.54 -10.63
C THR A 49 -4.09 7.80 -10.19
N THR A 50 -4.76 8.81 -10.76
CA THR A 50 -6.16 9.11 -10.44
C THR A 50 -7.11 7.97 -10.83
N VAL A 51 -6.88 7.29 -11.96
CA VAL A 51 -7.63 6.08 -12.32
C VAL A 51 -7.45 4.98 -11.28
N SER A 52 -6.22 4.75 -10.83
CA SER A 52 -5.92 3.74 -9.81
C SER A 52 -6.57 4.08 -8.47
N GLU A 53 -6.52 5.34 -8.04
CA GLU A 53 -7.14 5.80 -6.79
C GLU A 53 -8.67 5.66 -6.84
N ILE A 54 -9.30 6.10 -7.94
CA ILE A 54 -10.75 5.97 -8.13
C ILE A 54 -11.12 4.48 -8.18
N SER A 55 -10.34 3.64 -8.84
CA SER A 55 -10.57 2.20 -8.89
C SER A 55 -10.51 1.56 -7.49
N ASN A 56 -9.51 1.92 -6.70
CA ASN A 56 -9.34 1.44 -5.33
C ASN A 56 -10.48 1.90 -4.40
N VAL A 57 -10.92 3.16 -4.52
CA VAL A 57 -11.93 3.75 -3.64
C VAL A 57 -13.35 3.33 -4.03
N THR A 58 -13.65 3.28 -5.33
CA THR A 58 -15.02 3.03 -5.82
C THR A 58 -15.26 1.57 -6.19
N GLY A 59 -14.20 0.79 -6.36
CA GLY A 59 -14.27 -0.62 -6.75
C GLY A 59 -14.59 -0.86 -8.23
N VAL A 60 -14.60 0.20 -9.05
CA VAL A 60 -14.82 0.14 -10.51
C VAL A 60 -13.49 -0.14 -11.23
N LYS A 61 -13.53 -0.89 -12.33
CA LYS A 61 -12.32 -1.26 -13.08
C LYS A 61 -11.60 -0.04 -13.67
N ALA A 62 -10.28 -0.05 -13.59
CA ALA A 62 -9.41 0.98 -14.15
C ALA A 62 -9.67 1.21 -15.66
N GLU A 63 -10.01 0.16 -16.40
CA GLU A 63 -10.34 0.23 -17.82
C GLU A 63 -11.66 0.97 -18.09
N GLU A 64 -12.66 0.80 -17.22
CA GLU A 64 -13.94 1.49 -17.33
C GLU A 64 -13.80 2.97 -16.97
N ILE A 65 -13.04 3.28 -15.92
CA ILE A 65 -12.69 4.66 -15.54
C ILE A 65 -11.90 5.35 -16.65
N THR A 66 -10.93 4.64 -17.23
CA THR A 66 -10.14 5.10 -18.38
C THR A 66 -11.02 5.34 -19.61
N LYS A 67 -12.00 4.47 -19.87
CA LYS A 67 -12.93 4.64 -20.97
C LYS A 67 -13.81 5.88 -20.77
N LEU A 68 -14.36 6.08 -19.58
CA LEU A 68 -15.13 7.28 -19.24
C LEU A 68 -14.30 8.57 -19.36
N ARG A 69 -13.01 8.49 -19.03
CA ARG A 69 -12.06 9.59 -19.21
C ARG A 69 -11.80 9.88 -20.70
N LYS A 70 -11.62 8.84 -21.51
CA LYS A 70 -11.47 8.94 -22.98
C LYS A 70 -12.74 9.44 -23.68
N GLU A 71 -13.92 9.23 -23.10
CA GLU A 71 -15.19 9.82 -23.53
C GLU A 71 -15.28 11.34 -23.24
N GLY A 72 -14.25 11.95 -22.64
CA GLY A 72 -14.16 13.39 -22.40
C GLY A 72 -14.74 13.85 -21.06
N ARG A 73 -15.07 12.92 -20.16
CA ARG A 73 -15.64 13.25 -18.84
C ARG A 73 -14.58 13.77 -17.87
N THR A 74 -15.00 14.69 -17.01
CA THR A 74 -14.20 15.15 -15.88
C THR A 74 -14.21 14.13 -14.74
N TRP A 75 -13.21 14.17 -13.87
CA TRP A 75 -13.12 13.25 -12.72
C TRP A 75 -14.34 13.31 -11.80
N ASN A 76 -14.90 14.51 -11.62
CA ASN A 76 -16.12 14.70 -10.83
C ASN A 76 -17.34 14.03 -11.47
N GLU A 77 -17.51 14.13 -12.78
CA GLU A 77 -18.60 13.47 -13.51
C GLU A 77 -18.43 11.94 -13.51
N ILE A 78 -17.20 11.45 -13.57
CA ILE A 78 -16.89 10.02 -13.47
C ILE A 78 -17.26 9.50 -12.09
N LEU A 79 -16.85 10.19 -11.02
CA LEU A 79 -17.18 9.83 -9.65
C LEU A 79 -18.69 9.88 -9.38
N GLU A 80 -19.37 10.90 -9.91
CA GLU A 80 -20.83 11.04 -9.76
C GLU A 80 -21.58 9.93 -10.52
N LEU A 81 -21.13 9.57 -11.72
CA LEU A 81 -21.68 8.43 -12.49
C LEU A 81 -21.49 7.12 -11.75
N ILE A 82 -20.31 6.86 -11.22
CA ILE A 82 -19.99 5.64 -10.48
C ILE A 82 -20.81 5.57 -9.18
N LYS A 83 -20.96 6.70 -8.48
CA LYS A 83 -21.73 6.79 -7.23
C LYS A 83 -23.23 6.58 -7.45
N ASN A 84 -23.77 7.09 -8.57
CA ASN A 84 -25.21 7.11 -8.84
C ASN A 84 -25.70 5.92 -9.69
N ASN A 85 -24.82 5.14 -10.31
CA ASN A 85 -25.19 3.94 -11.07
C ASN A 85 -24.66 2.65 -10.40
N PRO A 86 -25.53 1.84 -9.77
CA PRO A 86 -25.12 0.56 -9.19
C PRO A 86 -24.65 -0.45 -10.25
N GLY A 87 -24.92 -0.23 -11.54
CA GLY A 87 -24.42 -1.08 -12.65
C GLY A 87 -22.93 -0.97 -12.92
N TYR A 88 -22.21 0.01 -12.35
CA TYR A 88 -20.74 0.06 -12.37
C TYR A 88 -20.12 -0.68 -11.18
N LYS A 89 -20.91 -1.04 -10.16
CA LYS A 89 -20.46 -2.01 -9.17
C LYS A 89 -20.53 -3.37 -9.83
N ALA A 90 -19.37 -3.91 -10.17
CA ALA A 90 -19.29 -5.23 -10.75
C ALA A 90 -19.83 -6.27 -9.75
N GLU A 91 -21.08 -6.71 -9.94
CA GLU A 91 -21.58 -7.96 -9.38
C GLU A 91 -20.68 -9.09 -9.95
N GLY A 92 -19.70 -9.50 -9.14
CA GLY A 92 -18.66 -10.47 -9.52
C GLY A 92 -17.22 -10.04 -9.20
N ASP A 93 -16.98 -8.79 -8.79
CA ASP A 93 -15.63 -8.31 -8.46
C ASP A 93 -15.19 -8.60 -7.01
N ASP A 94 -16.06 -9.07 -6.11
CA ASP A 94 -15.59 -9.46 -4.77
C ASP A 94 -14.64 -10.67 -4.84
N ILE A 95 -14.92 -11.64 -5.71
CA ILE A 95 -14.05 -12.82 -5.91
C ILE A 95 -12.77 -12.42 -6.65
N LYS A 96 -12.87 -11.57 -7.68
CA LYS A 96 -11.68 -11.10 -8.39
C LYS A 96 -10.82 -10.19 -7.54
N ARG A 97 -11.41 -9.30 -6.75
CA ARG A 97 -10.69 -8.42 -5.83
C ARG A 97 -10.04 -9.22 -4.71
N LYS A 98 -10.71 -10.22 -4.15
CA LYS A 98 -10.09 -11.16 -3.20
C LYS A 98 -8.92 -11.90 -3.86
N ASP A 99 -9.08 -12.36 -5.10
CA ASP A 99 -8.01 -13.06 -5.82
C ASP A 99 -6.83 -12.12 -6.09
N THR A 100 -7.06 -10.90 -6.58
CA THR A 100 -5.98 -9.90 -6.76
C THR A 100 -5.34 -9.51 -5.43
N LEU A 101 -6.08 -9.47 -4.34
CA LEU A 101 -5.54 -9.22 -3.00
C LEU A 101 -4.75 -10.44 -2.49
N ALA A 102 -5.16 -11.68 -2.76
CA ALA A 102 -4.35 -12.86 -2.41
C ALA A 102 -3.09 -12.97 -3.28
N ASN A 103 -3.15 -12.52 -4.54
CA ASN A 103 -2.09 -12.66 -5.55
C ASN A 103 -0.97 -11.60 -5.44
N ASN A 104 -1.24 -10.41 -4.90
CA ASN A 104 -0.26 -9.31 -4.92
C ASN A 104 0.92 -9.57 -3.95
N GLY A 105 2.15 -9.52 -4.46
CA GLY A 105 3.39 -9.63 -3.65
C GLY A 105 3.78 -11.06 -3.22
N MET A 106 2.91 -12.04 -3.41
CA MET A 106 3.21 -13.46 -3.20
C MET A 106 3.65 -14.14 -4.51
N GLU A 107 4.52 -15.14 -4.39
CA GLU A 107 4.90 -16.00 -5.49
C GLU A 107 3.69 -16.86 -5.93
N GLU A 108 3.40 -16.84 -7.23
CA GLU A 108 2.25 -17.55 -7.84
C GLU A 108 2.28 -19.06 -7.52
N ASP A 109 3.47 -19.67 -7.52
CA ASP A 109 3.66 -21.08 -7.18
C ASP A 109 3.25 -21.39 -5.73
N THR A 110 3.58 -20.50 -4.79
CA THR A 110 3.23 -20.68 -3.37
C THR A 110 1.73 -20.57 -3.17
N LEU A 111 1.09 -19.61 -3.83
CA LEU A 111 -0.35 -19.43 -3.73
C LEU A 111 -1.12 -20.60 -4.33
N ASN A 112 -0.72 -21.06 -5.52
CA ASN A 112 -1.34 -22.21 -6.17
C ASN A 112 -1.22 -23.45 -5.29
N LYS A 113 -0.05 -23.68 -4.69
CA LYS A 113 0.17 -24.76 -3.74
C LYS A 113 -0.76 -24.67 -2.53
N LEU A 114 -0.92 -23.49 -1.93
CA LEU A 114 -1.84 -23.31 -0.79
C LEU A 114 -3.30 -23.57 -1.16
N LYS A 115 -3.74 -23.11 -2.34
CA LYS A 115 -5.08 -23.38 -2.88
C LYS A 115 -5.28 -24.88 -3.15
N GLU A 116 -4.28 -25.57 -3.70
CA GLU A 116 -4.30 -27.03 -3.92
C GLU A 116 -4.32 -27.83 -2.61
N GLU A 117 -3.64 -27.34 -1.57
CA GLU A 117 -3.64 -27.93 -0.22
C GLU A 117 -4.98 -27.70 0.52
N GLY A 118 -5.91 -26.91 -0.04
CA GLY A 118 -7.26 -26.71 0.46
C GLY A 118 -7.40 -25.57 1.46
N TYR A 119 -6.46 -24.61 1.47
CA TYR A 119 -6.60 -23.40 2.27
C TYR A 119 -7.60 -22.43 1.62
N GLU A 120 -8.51 -21.90 2.43
CA GLU A 120 -9.48 -20.91 1.97
C GLU A 120 -8.77 -19.58 1.69
N GLU A 121 -9.29 -18.83 0.72
CA GLU A 121 -8.73 -17.56 0.30
C GLU A 121 -8.68 -16.54 1.44
N GLU A 122 -9.71 -16.49 2.29
CA GLU A 122 -9.73 -15.64 3.48
C GLU A 122 -8.57 -15.94 4.45
N GLN A 123 -8.19 -17.22 4.61
CA GLN A 123 -7.07 -17.59 5.51
C GLN A 123 -5.74 -17.13 4.94
N ILE A 124 -5.58 -17.21 3.61
CA ILE A 124 -4.38 -16.75 2.91
C ILE A 124 -4.25 -15.24 3.04
N ILE A 125 -5.35 -14.51 2.83
CA ILE A 125 -5.39 -13.04 2.99
C ILE A 125 -5.08 -12.65 4.44
N GLU A 126 -5.65 -13.34 5.43
CA GLU A 126 -5.40 -13.08 6.85
C GLU A 126 -3.91 -13.25 7.18
N ALA A 127 -3.33 -14.41 6.84
CA ALA A 127 -1.91 -14.68 7.08
C ALA A 127 -1.00 -13.66 6.38
N ARG A 128 -1.29 -13.33 5.12
CA ARG A 128 -0.57 -12.29 4.36
C ARG A 128 -0.63 -10.95 5.05
N THR A 129 -1.82 -10.51 5.46
CA THR A 129 -2.02 -9.21 6.11
C THR A 129 -1.18 -9.09 7.39
N ILE A 130 -1.08 -10.16 8.19
CA ILE A 130 -0.28 -10.17 9.41
C ILE A 130 1.21 -10.00 9.09
N VAL A 131 1.73 -10.71 8.08
CA VAL A 131 3.13 -10.61 7.67
C VAL A 131 3.44 -9.24 7.08
N GLU A 132 2.58 -8.74 6.18
CA GLU A 132 2.74 -7.42 5.55
C GLU A 132 2.73 -6.30 6.58
N ARG A 133 1.87 -6.39 7.61
CA ARG A 133 1.87 -5.45 8.73
C ARG A 133 3.23 -5.42 9.42
N VAL A 134 3.81 -6.59 9.72
CA VAL A 134 5.12 -6.66 10.38
C VAL A 134 6.24 -6.14 9.48
N MET A 135 6.24 -6.50 8.19
CA MET A 135 7.21 -5.97 7.23
C MET A 135 7.13 -4.44 7.13
N PHE A 136 5.92 -3.90 7.01
CA PHE A 136 5.68 -2.46 7.00
C PHE A 136 6.17 -1.78 8.28
N GLN A 137 5.85 -2.34 9.46
CA GLN A 137 6.31 -1.79 10.74
C GLN A 137 7.84 -1.77 10.82
N LEU A 138 8.51 -2.83 10.37
CA LEU A 138 9.97 -2.90 10.30
C LEU A 138 10.56 -1.87 9.32
N ASP A 139 9.97 -1.70 8.15
CA ASP A 139 10.36 -0.68 7.18
C ASP A 139 10.23 0.74 7.78
N GLU A 140 9.10 1.04 8.41
CA GLU A 140 8.87 2.35 9.03
C GLU A 140 9.83 2.64 10.19
N ILE A 141 10.05 1.66 11.07
CA ILE A 141 11.02 1.77 12.18
C ILE A 141 12.41 2.10 11.62
N THR A 142 12.84 1.39 10.56
CA THR A 142 14.18 1.56 9.97
C THR A 142 14.32 2.86 9.16
N ASN A 143 13.31 3.24 8.38
CA ASN A 143 13.32 4.45 7.56
C ASN A 143 13.27 5.73 8.39
N THR A 144 12.45 5.77 9.44
CA THR A 144 12.36 6.90 10.37
C THR A 144 13.71 7.22 11.00
N GLN A 145 14.49 6.18 11.25
CA GLN A 145 15.79 6.32 11.87
C GLN A 145 16.84 6.90 10.92
N ALA A 146 16.84 6.48 9.66
CA ALA A 146 17.76 7.01 8.64
C ALA A 146 17.59 8.52 8.41
N ALA A 147 16.39 9.06 8.67
CA ALA A 147 16.09 10.48 8.60
C ALA A 147 16.55 11.29 9.83
N MET A 148 17.09 10.65 10.87
CA MET A 148 17.58 11.34 12.08
C MET A 148 19.03 11.84 11.90
N PRO A 149 19.32 13.15 12.04
CA PRO A 149 20.69 13.64 12.06
C PRO A 149 21.42 13.14 13.31
N SER A 150 22.53 12.43 13.11
CA SER A 150 23.42 12.00 14.19
C SER A 150 24.08 13.23 14.85
N LEU A 151 23.54 13.68 15.97
CA LEU A 151 24.25 14.63 16.83
C LEU A 151 25.41 13.91 17.53
N PRO A 152 26.62 14.51 17.61
CA PRO A 152 27.71 13.96 18.39
C PRO A 152 27.34 14.03 19.88
N GLU A 153 27.14 12.85 20.49
CA GLU A 153 26.85 12.72 21.92
C GLU A 153 28.07 13.12 22.76
N ALA A 154 27.97 14.29 23.39
CA ALA A 154 28.82 14.65 24.51
C ALA A 154 28.38 13.85 25.74
N GLY A 155 28.95 12.65 25.88
CA GLY A 155 29.16 11.95 27.15
C GLY A 155 27.94 11.63 28.02
N ALA A 156 27.36 10.44 27.84
CA ALA A 156 26.94 9.55 28.92
C ALA A 156 26.37 8.26 28.33
N SER A 157 26.70 7.12 28.96
CA SER A 157 26.20 5.75 28.74
C SER A 157 26.47 5.09 27.38
N ILE A 158 27.04 3.89 27.45
CA ILE A 158 27.01 2.92 26.35
C ILE A 158 25.54 2.69 26.00
N ASP A 159 25.19 3.02 24.77
CA ASP A 159 23.84 3.22 24.27
C ASP A 159 23.19 1.87 23.94
N GLU A 160 22.43 1.29 24.88
CA GLU A 160 21.61 0.07 24.68
C GLU A 160 20.64 0.21 23.47
N ASN A 161 20.32 1.44 23.03
CA ASN A 161 19.43 1.67 21.89
C ASN A 161 20.11 1.47 20.52
N LYS A 162 21.44 1.56 20.40
CA LYS A 162 22.13 1.35 19.12
C LYS A 162 22.21 -0.13 18.73
N ASP A 163 22.41 -1.02 19.69
CA ASP A 163 22.54 -2.46 19.43
C ASP A 163 21.18 -3.09 19.05
N ASN A 164 20.09 -2.67 19.71
CA ASN A 164 18.75 -3.14 19.37
C ASN A 164 18.34 -2.74 17.95
N MET A 165 18.71 -1.55 17.48
CA MET A 165 18.29 -1.09 16.18
C MET A 165 18.88 -1.91 15.02
N SER A 166 20.17 -2.26 15.10
CA SER A 166 20.83 -3.07 14.08
C SER A 166 20.11 -4.40 13.85
N SER A 167 19.47 -4.93 14.90
CA SER A 167 18.70 -6.17 14.89
C SER A 167 17.38 -6.04 14.11
N TYR A 168 16.67 -4.91 14.23
CA TYR A 168 15.46 -4.62 13.43
C TYR A 168 15.80 -4.47 11.94
N THR A 169 16.85 -3.71 11.60
CA THR A 169 17.30 -3.59 10.20
C THR A 169 17.73 -4.92 9.60
N ALA A 170 18.41 -5.76 10.38
CA ALA A 170 18.82 -7.10 9.94
C ALA A 170 17.62 -8.03 9.67
N LEU A 171 16.49 -7.81 10.33
CA LEU A 171 15.25 -8.56 10.12
C LEU A 171 14.51 -8.14 8.85
N THR A 172 14.41 -6.83 8.59
CA THR A 172 13.68 -6.28 7.43
C THR A 172 14.09 -6.96 6.12
N GLY A 173 15.39 -7.15 5.90
CA GLY A 173 15.92 -7.76 4.68
C GLY A 173 15.86 -9.29 4.61
N LYS A 174 15.39 -9.98 5.66
CA LYS A 174 15.38 -11.45 5.75
C LYS A 174 14.00 -12.08 5.59
N ILE A 175 12.93 -11.30 5.77
CA ILE A 175 11.56 -11.81 5.69
C ILE A 175 11.20 -12.10 4.24
N ASN A 176 10.80 -13.34 3.95
CA ASN A 176 10.17 -13.70 2.69
C ASN A 176 8.66 -13.84 2.90
N LEU A 177 7.87 -13.00 2.22
CA LEU A 177 6.42 -12.97 2.37
C LEU A 177 5.77 -14.32 2.05
N SER A 178 6.10 -14.91 0.90
CA SER A 178 5.51 -16.18 0.44
C SER A 178 5.81 -17.31 1.41
N GLU A 179 7.07 -17.43 1.85
CA GLU A 179 7.50 -18.44 2.80
C GLU A 179 6.83 -18.27 4.16
N ALA A 180 6.78 -17.04 4.70
CA ALA A 180 6.15 -16.75 5.97
C ALA A 180 4.65 -17.11 5.95
N VAL A 181 3.93 -16.71 4.90
CA VAL A 181 2.51 -17.04 4.73
C VAL A 181 2.29 -18.55 4.65
N TYR A 182 3.13 -19.24 3.87
CA TYR A 182 3.08 -20.70 3.78
C TYR A 182 3.24 -21.33 5.16
N LEU A 183 4.29 -20.98 5.90
CA LEU A 183 4.58 -21.55 7.21
C LEU A 183 3.51 -21.24 8.24
N ILE A 184 2.99 -20.01 8.27
CA ILE A 184 1.86 -19.60 9.13
C ILE A 184 0.68 -20.55 8.93
N LEU A 185 0.27 -20.78 7.68
CA LEU A 185 -0.88 -21.62 7.39
C LEU A 185 -0.63 -23.10 7.70
N LYS A 186 0.58 -23.60 7.48
CA LYS A 186 0.97 -24.99 7.79
C LYS A 186 1.07 -25.28 9.28
N LEU A 187 1.57 -24.33 10.07
CA LEU A 187 1.95 -24.56 11.47
C LEU A 187 0.98 -23.96 12.49
N GLN A 188 0.02 -23.12 12.09
CA GLN A 188 -0.90 -22.44 13.01
C GLN A 188 -1.64 -23.38 13.97
N GLN A 189 -2.00 -24.60 13.52
CA GLN A 189 -2.67 -25.57 14.38
C GLN A 189 -1.72 -26.19 15.42
N GLU A 190 -0.45 -26.35 15.07
CA GLU A 190 0.56 -26.93 15.96
C GLU A 190 1.12 -25.93 16.95
N LEU A 191 1.39 -24.70 16.50
CA LEU A 191 1.96 -23.62 17.32
C LEU A 191 0.88 -22.77 18.00
N GLY A 192 -0.40 -23.00 17.66
CA GLY A 192 -1.57 -22.51 18.39
C GLY A 192 -2.25 -21.29 17.75
N SER A 193 -1.52 -20.43 17.04
CA SER A 193 -2.09 -19.28 16.32
C SER A 193 -1.17 -18.82 15.18
N MET A 194 -1.71 -18.05 14.24
CA MET A 194 -0.90 -17.42 13.18
C MET A 194 0.19 -16.52 13.76
N GLN A 195 -0.12 -15.78 14.83
CA GLN A 195 0.84 -14.92 15.51
C GLN A 195 1.99 -15.72 16.13
N ALA A 196 1.69 -16.86 16.78
CA ALA A 196 2.71 -17.71 17.38
C ALA A 196 3.65 -18.31 16.33
N VAL A 197 3.14 -18.65 15.14
CA VAL A 197 3.99 -19.08 14.03
C VAL A 197 4.86 -17.94 13.52
N LEU A 198 4.30 -16.73 13.41
CA LEU A 198 5.07 -15.56 12.98
C LEU A 198 6.20 -15.24 13.96
N ASP A 199 5.94 -15.29 15.27
CA ASP A 199 6.98 -15.12 16.29
C ASP A 199 8.06 -16.20 16.19
N GLU A 200 7.65 -17.45 15.94
CA GLU A 200 8.59 -18.56 15.72
C GLU A 200 9.41 -18.38 14.42
N TYR A 201 8.80 -17.84 13.37
CA TYR A 201 9.48 -17.50 12.12
C TYR A 201 10.50 -16.39 12.31
N LEU A 202 10.11 -15.28 12.98
CA LEU A 202 11.03 -14.19 13.33
C LEU A 202 12.19 -14.70 14.19
N CYS A 203 11.91 -15.57 15.16
CA CYS A 203 12.92 -16.24 15.97
C CYS A 203 13.88 -17.07 15.09
N SER A 204 13.35 -17.86 14.16
CA SER A 204 14.15 -18.67 13.24
C SER A 204 15.11 -17.82 12.39
N LEU A 205 14.63 -16.70 11.85
CA LEU A 205 15.44 -15.75 11.08
C LEU A 205 16.58 -15.11 11.89
N GLN A 206 16.34 -14.85 13.17
CA GLN A 206 17.35 -14.30 14.10
C GLN A 206 18.41 -15.35 14.47
N LEU A 207 17.98 -16.60 14.69
CA LEU A 207 18.87 -17.71 15.00
C LEU A 207 19.61 -18.27 13.77
N GLY A 208 19.20 -17.87 12.56
CA GLY A 208 19.74 -18.38 11.30
C GLY A 208 19.36 -19.85 11.06
N ILE A 209 18.17 -20.25 11.50
CA ILE A 209 17.60 -21.59 11.33
C ILE A 209 16.46 -21.48 10.31
N ASP A 210 16.29 -22.51 9.51
CA ASP A 210 15.17 -22.62 8.58
C ASP A 210 13.96 -23.24 9.27
N LEU A 211 12.85 -22.49 9.38
CA LEU A 211 11.61 -22.97 9.99
C LEU A 211 10.94 -24.09 9.18
N ASN A 212 11.22 -24.24 7.88
CA ASN A 212 10.74 -25.40 7.11
C ASN A 212 11.30 -26.72 7.66
N GLN A 213 12.40 -26.70 8.40
CA GLN A 213 12.89 -27.90 9.10
C GLN A 213 11.90 -28.38 10.15
N TYR A 214 11.08 -27.51 10.73
CA TYR A 214 10.03 -27.93 11.64
C TYR A 214 9.02 -28.86 10.96
N LEU A 215 8.68 -28.59 9.68
CA LEU A 215 7.77 -29.42 8.89
C LEU A 215 8.37 -30.80 8.55
N SER A 216 9.69 -30.87 8.38
CA SER A 216 10.37 -32.11 7.94
C SER A 216 10.89 -32.94 9.12
N ASN A 217 11.44 -32.29 10.14
CA ASN A 217 12.06 -32.89 11.31
C ASN A 217 11.98 -31.94 12.52
N LYS A 218 10.84 -31.97 13.20
CA LYS A 218 10.54 -31.16 14.38
C LYS A 218 11.59 -31.30 15.49
N GLU A 219 12.09 -32.51 15.74
CA GLU A 219 13.05 -32.76 16.84
C GLU A 219 14.41 -32.11 16.56
N GLU A 220 14.88 -32.19 15.32
CA GLU A 220 16.13 -31.55 14.89
C GLU A 220 16.02 -30.03 14.95
N TYR A 221 14.91 -29.47 14.47
CA TYR A 221 14.62 -28.05 14.59
C TYR A 221 14.69 -27.58 16.05
N GLN A 222 14.00 -28.28 16.98
CA GLN A 222 13.99 -27.91 18.40
C GLN A 222 15.38 -28.02 19.04
N ARG A 223 16.17 -29.03 18.65
CA ARG A 223 17.55 -29.18 19.12
C ARG A 223 18.43 -28.02 18.63
N LEU A 224 18.33 -27.66 17.35
CA LEU A 224 19.07 -26.53 16.76
C LEU A 224 18.67 -25.21 17.40
N LYS A 225 17.37 -24.98 17.62
CA LYS A 225 16.84 -23.81 18.32
C LYS A 225 17.46 -23.70 19.71
N GLN A 226 17.35 -24.74 20.54
CA GLN A 226 17.93 -24.73 21.89
C GLN A 226 19.43 -24.47 21.89
N GLN A 227 20.16 -25.08 20.95
CA GLN A 227 21.60 -24.87 20.81
C GLN A 227 21.91 -23.41 20.44
N LYS A 228 21.24 -22.86 19.42
CA LYS A 228 21.48 -21.51 18.94
C LYS A 228 21.05 -20.44 19.94
N THR A 229 19.93 -20.63 20.61
CA THR A 229 19.49 -19.75 21.70
C THR A 229 20.48 -19.76 22.87
N ALA A 230 21.06 -20.91 23.21
CA ALA A 230 22.10 -20.99 24.23
C ALA A 230 23.44 -20.34 23.78
N GLU A 231 23.77 -20.38 22.49
CA GLU A 231 24.93 -19.67 21.92
C GLU A 231 24.74 -18.14 21.95
N LEU A 232 23.50 -17.68 21.79
CA LEU A 232 23.11 -16.26 21.74
C LEU A 232 22.77 -15.63 23.10
N ALA A 233 23.18 -16.26 24.21
CA ALA A 233 22.75 -16.08 25.62
C ALA A 233 22.56 -14.66 26.21
N ALA A 234 22.69 -13.58 25.45
CA ALA A 234 22.44 -12.19 25.86
C ALA A 234 21.55 -11.38 24.90
N GLN A 235 21.11 -11.92 23.76
CA GLN A 235 20.27 -11.18 22.81
C GLN A 235 18.81 -11.54 23.00
N GLU A 236 18.00 -10.55 23.38
CA GLU A 236 16.55 -10.66 23.40
C GLU A 236 16.05 -10.83 21.97
N LEU A 237 15.24 -11.87 21.74
CA LEU A 237 14.72 -12.18 20.41
C LEU A 237 13.52 -11.29 20.13
N ILE A 238 13.57 -10.60 18.99
CA ILE A 238 12.51 -9.71 18.53
C ILE A 238 11.30 -10.55 18.11
N THR A 239 10.17 -10.29 18.76
CA THR A 239 8.86 -10.83 18.44
C THR A 239 8.03 -9.81 17.67
N SER A 240 6.89 -10.24 17.15
CA SER A 240 5.92 -9.33 16.53
C SER A 240 5.38 -8.27 17.51
N ALA A 241 5.28 -8.59 18.80
CA ALA A 241 4.86 -7.66 19.83
C ALA A 241 5.93 -6.57 20.07
N ASP A 242 7.21 -6.93 20.07
CA ASP A 242 8.32 -5.98 20.23
C ASP A 242 8.38 -5.01 19.05
N ILE A 243 8.09 -5.50 17.83
CA ILE A 243 7.99 -4.66 16.62
C ILE A 243 6.83 -3.67 16.74
N GLU A 244 5.67 -4.12 17.23
CA GLU A 244 4.52 -3.25 17.44
C GLU A 244 4.79 -2.18 18.50
N GLU A 245 5.36 -2.56 19.65
CA GLU A 245 5.76 -1.63 20.70
C GLU A 245 6.78 -0.60 20.18
N LYS A 246 7.80 -1.07 19.45
CA LYS A 246 8.81 -0.18 18.86
C LYS A 246 8.22 0.78 17.83
N MET A 247 7.23 0.35 17.06
CA MET A 247 6.52 1.22 16.11
C MET A 247 5.73 2.31 16.84
N LEU A 248 5.04 1.96 17.93
CA LEU A 248 4.31 2.93 18.75
C LEU A 248 5.27 3.98 19.35
N ASP A 249 6.42 3.55 19.88
CA ASP A 249 7.45 4.45 20.37
C ASP A 249 7.98 5.38 19.28
N THR A 250 8.18 4.84 18.07
CA THR A 250 8.65 5.59 16.91
C THR A 250 7.66 6.69 16.54
N LEU A 251 6.36 6.37 16.47
CA LEU A 251 5.29 7.34 16.20
C LEU A 251 5.17 8.42 17.28
N GLN A 252 5.28 8.05 18.56
CA GLN A 252 5.27 9.02 19.66
C GLN A 252 6.45 9.99 19.57
N ASN A 253 7.62 9.49 19.19
CA ASN A 253 8.82 10.31 19.05
C ASN A 253 8.77 11.24 17.84
N MET A 254 8.15 10.84 16.73
CA MET A 254 7.86 11.74 15.60
C MET A 254 6.97 12.90 16.05
N ASN A 255 5.84 12.59 16.70
CA ASN A 255 4.88 13.62 17.13
C ASN A 255 5.49 14.62 18.13
N LYS A 256 6.38 14.17 19.02
CA LYS A 256 7.09 15.07 19.95
C LYS A 256 8.04 16.04 19.23
N ARG A 257 8.60 15.66 18.07
CA ARG A 257 9.51 16.52 17.30
C ARG A 257 8.77 17.60 16.51
N ASP A 258 7.61 17.27 15.95
CA ASP A 258 6.80 18.27 15.22
C ASP A 258 6.26 19.38 16.13
N MET A 259 6.10 19.12 17.43
CA MET A 259 5.72 20.16 18.42
C MET A 259 6.91 20.94 18.99
N GLY A 260 8.14 20.58 18.64
CA GLY A 260 9.37 21.17 19.16
C GLY A 260 10.08 22.06 18.15
N VAL A 261 9.42 23.10 17.62
CA VAL A 261 10.15 24.21 16.99
C VAL A 261 10.77 25.04 18.12
N PRO A 262 12.10 25.05 18.31
CA PRO A 262 12.70 25.96 19.27
C PRO A 262 12.44 27.39 18.78
N GLU A 263 11.72 28.15 19.60
CA GLU A 263 11.68 29.60 19.50
C GLU A 263 13.12 30.10 19.46
N ILE A 264 13.57 30.54 18.28
CA ILE A 264 14.88 31.15 18.10
C ILE A 264 14.84 32.45 18.91
N LYS A 265 15.26 32.39 20.16
CA LYS A 265 15.63 33.58 20.91
C LYS A 265 16.84 34.17 20.20
N ALA A 266 16.57 35.17 19.38
CA ALA A 266 17.58 36.01 18.75
C ALA A 266 18.29 36.81 19.85
N ASP A 267 19.27 36.19 20.50
CA ASP A 267 20.27 36.90 21.29
C ASP A 267 21.45 37.20 20.35
N GLY A 268 21.22 38.19 19.48
CA GLY A 268 22.26 38.80 18.65
C GLY A 268 22.74 40.10 19.33
N PRO A 269 24.06 40.35 19.40
CA PRO A 269 24.58 41.56 20.01
C PRO A 269 24.17 42.79 19.19
N SER A 270 23.67 43.81 19.91
CA SER A 270 23.40 45.16 19.42
C SER A 270 24.51 45.66 18.49
N LEU A 271 24.16 45.89 17.22
CA LEU A 271 24.96 46.68 16.29
C LEU A 271 24.20 47.96 15.97
N SER A 272 24.94 49.05 16.14
CA SER A 272 24.51 50.43 16.23
C SER A 272 23.77 50.94 15.00
N ASP A 273 22.82 51.84 15.27
CA ASP A 273 22.18 52.74 14.31
C ASP A 273 23.19 53.31 13.30
N THR A 274 23.04 52.91 12.04
CA THR A 274 23.58 53.69 10.92
C THR A 274 22.45 53.87 9.91
N VAL A 275 21.88 55.07 9.94
CA VAL A 275 20.89 55.58 9.00
C VAL A 275 21.52 55.65 7.61
N MET A 276 21.11 54.77 6.70
CA MET A 276 21.24 55.00 5.26
C MET A 276 19.85 55.32 4.71
N GLU A 277 19.60 56.60 4.41
CA GLU A 277 18.45 57.04 3.63
C GLU A 277 18.50 56.42 2.23
N SER A 278 17.47 55.66 1.87
CA SER A 278 17.23 55.13 0.53
C SER A 278 16.23 56.03 -0.22
N PRO A 279 16.45 56.39 -1.49
CA PRO A 279 15.67 57.41 -2.20
C PRO A 279 14.48 56.80 -2.96
N LEU A 280 13.66 55.99 -2.28
CA LEU A 280 12.46 55.39 -2.89
C LEU A 280 11.19 55.83 -2.12
N PRO A 281 10.10 56.20 -2.82
CA PRO A 281 8.86 56.61 -2.17
C PRO A 281 8.25 55.47 -1.35
N ASP A 282 7.84 55.78 -0.12
CA ASP A 282 7.15 54.88 0.81
C ASP A 282 5.88 54.30 0.17
N VAL A 283 5.94 53.02 -0.19
CA VAL A 283 4.75 52.22 -0.46
C VAL A 283 4.22 51.75 0.90
N GLN A 284 3.06 52.27 1.30
CA GLN A 284 2.35 51.78 2.48
C GLN A 284 2.06 50.29 2.30
N ALA A 285 2.76 49.43 3.03
CA ALA A 285 2.43 48.02 3.11
C ALA A 285 1.03 47.88 3.75
N PRO A 286 0.12 47.08 3.18
CA PRO A 286 -1.16 46.82 3.81
C PRO A 286 -0.91 46.17 5.17
N ALA A 287 -1.59 46.66 6.20
CA ALA A 287 -1.53 46.11 7.56
C ALA A 287 -1.98 44.63 7.51
N ALA A 288 -1.01 43.72 7.51
CA ALA A 288 -1.27 42.31 7.69
C ALA A 288 -1.92 42.15 9.07
N GLN A 289 -3.20 41.78 9.10
CA GLN A 289 -3.82 41.31 10.33
C GLN A 289 -3.17 39.98 10.68
N ASP A 290 -2.50 39.96 11.83
CA ASP A 290 -1.91 38.78 12.44
C ASP A 290 -3.05 37.84 12.86
N ILE A 291 -3.47 36.96 11.94
CA ILE A 291 -4.49 35.95 12.21
C ILE A 291 -3.78 34.83 12.98
N LYS A 292 -3.88 34.86 14.31
CA LYS A 292 -3.44 33.73 15.14
C LYS A 292 -4.25 32.49 14.76
N PRO A 293 -3.59 31.32 14.56
CA PRO A 293 -4.29 30.06 14.35
C PRO A 293 -5.26 29.79 15.50
N GLN A 294 -6.53 29.59 15.19
CA GLN A 294 -7.54 29.28 16.19
C GLN A 294 -7.31 27.87 16.74
N ASN A 295 -7.34 27.72 18.06
CA ASN A 295 -7.14 26.43 18.71
C ASN A 295 -8.33 25.50 18.36
N PRO A 296 -8.08 24.32 17.74
CA PRO A 296 -9.14 23.43 17.28
C PRO A 296 -10.02 22.92 18.44
N ALA A 297 -9.47 22.77 19.64
CA ALA A 297 -10.25 22.35 20.81
C ALA A 297 -11.31 23.39 21.20
N GLU A 298 -11.01 24.68 20.99
CA GLU A 298 -11.90 25.79 21.33
C GLU A 298 -13.00 25.97 20.27
N ALA A 299 -12.68 25.71 18.99
CA ALA A 299 -13.64 25.70 17.89
C ALA A 299 -14.70 24.59 18.06
N ILE A 300 -14.28 23.38 18.46
CA ILE A 300 -15.20 22.26 18.72
C ILE A 300 -16.12 22.57 19.91
N LEU A 301 -15.59 23.22 20.96
CA LEU A 301 -16.38 23.56 22.15
C LEU A 301 -17.47 24.59 21.85
N GLN A 302 -17.15 25.61 21.04
CA GLN A 302 -18.14 26.57 20.54
C GLN A 302 -19.22 25.92 19.67
N GLU A 303 -18.84 24.95 18.84
CA GLU A 303 -19.79 24.21 18.01
C GLU A 303 -20.78 23.40 18.88
N ILE A 304 -20.29 22.71 19.91
CA ILE A 304 -21.14 21.96 20.86
C ILE A 304 -22.08 22.89 21.63
N GLU A 305 -21.59 24.04 22.10
CA GLU A 305 -22.42 25.02 22.81
C GLU A 305 -23.54 25.58 21.92
N SER A 306 -23.23 25.88 20.65
CA SER A 306 -24.22 26.41 19.70
C SER A 306 -25.36 25.42 19.46
N ILE A 307 -25.06 24.12 19.37
CA ILE A 307 -26.05 23.05 19.23
C ILE A 307 -26.95 22.96 20.48
N LYS A 308 -26.37 23.09 21.68
CA LYS A 308 -27.12 23.02 22.94
C LYS A 308 -28.11 24.17 23.12
N THR A 309 -27.76 25.38 22.69
CA THR A 309 -28.70 26.52 22.66
C THR A 309 -29.80 26.36 21.62
N THR A 310 -29.51 25.73 20.47
CA THR A 310 -30.51 25.52 19.40
C THR A 310 -31.56 24.48 19.80
N VAL A 311 -31.16 23.45 20.57
CA VAL A 311 -32.07 22.42 21.10
C VAL A 311 -32.89 22.93 22.29
N SER A 312 -32.40 23.89 23.07
CA SER A 312 -33.12 24.45 24.22
C SER A 312 -34.12 25.56 23.87
N GLY A 313 -34.14 26.06 22.63
CA GLY A 313 -35.07 27.11 22.17
C GLY A 313 -36.33 26.61 21.45
N GLY A 314 -36.49 25.30 21.25
CA GLY A 314 -37.55 24.69 20.42
C GLY A 314 -38.74 24.07 21.17
N MET A 315 -38.82 24.18 22.50
CA MET A 315 -39.93 23.64 23.30
C MET A 315 -40.49 24.71 24.23
N GLY A 316 -41.18 25.67 23.65
CA GLY A 316 -41.94 26.68 24.39
C GLY A 316 -43.06 27.24 23.52
N GLY A 317 -44.27 26.70 23.69
CA GLY A 317 -45.49 27.39 23.29
C GLY A 317 -46.50 26.55 22.51
N SER A 318 -47.41 25.89 23.23
CA SER A 318 -48.86 26.10 23.08
C SER A 318 -49.61 25.22 24.09
N GLU A 319 -49.73 25.72 25.32
CA GLU A 319 -50.88 25.45 26.18
C GLU A 319 -51.96 26.51 25.87
N ASP A 320 -53.22 26.09 25.98
CA ASP A 320 -54.48 26.86 25.99
C ASP A 320 -55.02 27.43 24.67
N GLU A 321 -55.92 26.66 24.03
CA GLU A 321 -57.37 26.96 23.92
C GLU A 321 -58.18 25.75 23.40
#